data_AF-A0A6J8ES51-F1
#
_entry.id   AF-A0A6J8ES51-F1
#
_cell.length_a   1.000
_cell.length_b   1.000
_cell.length_c   1.000
_cell.angle_alpha   90.00
_cell.angle_beta   90.00
_cell.angle_gamma   90.00
#
_symmetry.space_group_name_H-M   'P 1'
#
loop_
_entity.id
_entity.type
_entity.pdbx_description
1 polymer ?
#
loop_
_entity_poly.entity_id
_entity_poly.type
_entity_poly.pdbx_seq_one_letter_code
_entity_poly.pdbx_strand_id
1 'polypeptide(L)'
;MNTTVITADRSCNQISYLIPDMIVLYIELALTLEILLVNVCILCIFIRKENRSPVTVLLLALATTDCLTALLTVTMDFCGYFVFSDDVKPTVKYSNLNETVLLWNRKYPSCVIFNVLDNIVYSCHMSSILITTLLCVQKALAILFPIWSQSYLTVKTSLIAGMVALLSSLSLFLPSVIIASLEMSSGSNGACCYSDKHISVVVDVLRNGKCNTWLNESKNNSDYFLRKVAMFPRLG
;
A
#
# COMPACT_ATOMS: atom_id res chain seq x y z
N MET A 1 2.59 -55.29 6.63
CA MET A 1 3.42 -54.14 6.19
C MET A 1 3.09 -52.98 7.10
N ASN A 2 4.00 -52.62 8.01
CA ASN A 2 3.81 -51.53 8.95
C ASN A 2 4.17 -50.21 8.27
N THR A 3 3.18 -49.33 8.10
CA THR A 3 3.38 -47.93 7.73
C THR A 3 3.91 -47.18 8.95
N THR A 4 5.22 -46.97 9.00
CA THR A 4 5.84 -46.05 9.95
C THR A 4 5.44 -44.63 9.58
N VAL A 5 4.56 -44.02 10.37
CA VAL A 5 4.22 -42.61 10.29
C VAL A 5 5.43 -41.82 10.79
N ILE A 6 6.21 -41.28 9.87
CA ILE A 6 7.27 -40.30 10.19
C ILE A 6 6.56 -38.98 10.48
N THR A 7 6.22 -38.74 11.75
CA THR A 7 5.88 -37.40 12.25
C THR A 7 7.18 -36.61 12.36
N ALA A 8 7.67 -36.10 11.22
CA ALA A 8 8.83 -35.23 11.19
C ALA A 8 8.51 -33.90 11.89
N ASP A 9 9.43 -33.47 12.75
CA ASP A 9 9.58 -32.17 13.41
C ASP A 9 9.33 -30.98 12.46
N ARG A 10 8.06 -30.66 12.18
CA ARG A 10 7.66 -29.49 11.39
C ARG A 10 7.63 -28.20 12.19
N SER A 11 7.72 -28.26 13.52
CA SER A 11 7.67 -27.11 14.41
C SER A 11 8.94 -26.24 14.37
N CYS A 12 10.12 -26.82 14.19
CA CYS A 12 11.38 -26.08 14.24
C CYS A 12 11.65 -25.21 12.99
N ASN A 13 11.18 -25.61 11.81
CA ASN A 13 11.39 -24.84 10.58
C ASN A 13 10.46 -23.63 10.45
N GLN A 14 9.30 -23.59 11.12
CA GLN A 14 8.39 -22.44 11.04
C GLN A 14 8.90 -21.22 11.79
N ILE A 15 9.64 -21.41 12.88
CA ILE A 15 10.19 -20.30 13.70
C ILE A 15 11.23 -19.50 12.91
N SER A 16 11.98 -20.15 12.01
CA SER A 16 13.04 -19.49 11.23
C SER A 16 12.50 -18.48 10.21
N TYR A 17 11.25 -18.63 9.75
CA TYR A 17 10.62 -17.68 8.81
C TYR A 17 9.86 -16.55 9.52
N LEU A 18 9.44 -16.74 10.77
CA LEU A 18 8.74 -15.70 11.53
C LEU A 18 9.65 -14.56 11.98
N ILE A 19 10.90 -14.87 12.35
CA ILE A 19 11.86 -13.89 12.88
C ILE A 19 12.14 -12.74 11.88
N PRO A 20 12.46 -12.98 10.59
CA PRO A 20 12.73 -11.88 9.68
C PRO A 20 11.51 -10.99 9.45
N ASP A 21 10.31 -11.55 9.30
CA ASP A 21 9.08 -10.78 9.08
C ASP A 21 8.75 -9.89 10.28
N MET A 22 8.95 -10.39 11.50
CA MET A 22 8.78 -9.60 12.72
C MET A 22 9.79 -8.45 12.81
N ILE A 23 11.05 -8.69 12.44
CA ILE A 23 12.08 -7.64 12.45
C ILE A 23 11.73 -6.53 11.47
N VAL A 24 11.28 -6.87 10.25
CA VAL A 24 10.84 -5.89 9.25
C VAL A 24 9.68 -5.05 9.77
N LEU A 25 8.66 -5.70 10.36
CA LEU A 25 7.52 -5.01 10.95
C LEU A 25 7.93 -4.04 12.07
N TYR A 26 8.86 -4.46 12.96
CA TYR A 26 9.36 -3.60 14.02
C TYR A 26 10.13 -2.39 13.49
N ILE A 27 10.94 -2.57 12.45
CA ILE A 27 11.69 -1.48 11.81
C ILE A 27 10.71 -0.49 11.15
N GLU A 28 9.73 -0.99 10.40
CA GLU A 28 8.71 -0.17 9.73
C GLU A 28 7.88 0.63 10.74
N LEU A 29 7.44 0.00 11.83
CA LEU A 29 6.72 0.66 12.91
C LEU A 29 7.57 1.75 13.58
N ALA A 30 8.84 1.46 13.88
CA ALA A 30 9.75 2.42 14.50
C ALA A 30 9.97 3.66 13.62
N LEU A 31 10.22 3.45 12.33
CA LEU A 31 10.39 4.55 11.37
C LEU A 31 9.11 5.38 11.23
N THR A 32 7.95 4.73 11.16
CA THR A 32 6.66 5.42 11.02
C THR A 32 6.34 6.26 12.26
N LEU A 33 6.65 5.76 13.46
CA LEU A 33 6.52 6.51 14.71
C LEU A 33 7.47 7.71 14.77
N GLU A 34 8.71 7.57 14.30
CA GLU A 34 9.66 8.68 14.21
C GLU A 34 9.15 9.78 13.28
N ILE A 35 8.68 9.41 12.08
CA ILE A 35 8.07 10.34 11.11
C ILE A 35 6.88 11.07 11.73
N LEU A 36 6.01 10.35 12.43
CA LEU A 36 4.85 10.93 13.10
C LEU A 36 5.28 11.95 14.18
N LEU A 37 6.25 11.60 15.02
CA LEU A 37 6.75 12.48 16.09
C LEU A 37 7.36 13.76 15.51
N VAL A 38 8.24 13.64 14.51
CA VAL A 38 8.88 14.79 13.86
C VAL A 38 7.83 15.71 13.24
N ASN A 39 6.86 15.16 12.50
CA ASN A 39 5.83 15.96 11.85
C ASN A 39 4.86 16.62 12.84
N VAL A 40 4.50 15.94 13.94
CA VAL A 40 3.71 16.55 15.02
C VAL A 40 4.47 17.72 15.65
N CYS A 41 5.77 17.57 15.93
CA CYS A 41 6.60 18.66 16.43
C CYS A 41 6.62 19.85 15.45
N ILE A 42 6.79 19.59 14.15
CA ILE A 42 6.75 20.61 13.10
C ILE A 42 5.40 21.35 13.10
N LEU A 43 4.28 20.62 13.18
CA LEU A 43 2.94 21.21 13.28
C LEU A 43 2.80 22.09 14.52
N CYS A 44 3.23 21.62 15.69
CA CYS A 44 3.19 22.39 16.93
C CYS A 44 3.98 23.70 16.83
N ILE A 45 5.15 23.68 16.18
CA ILE A 45 5.99 24.87 15.97
C ILE A 45 5.29 25.85 15.02
N PHE A 46 4.75 25.36 13.88
CA PHE A 46 4.15 26.24 12.88
C PHE A 46 2.78 26.79 13.27
N ILE A 47 1.99 26.05 14.05
CA ILE A 47 0.69 26.54 14.56
C ILE A 47 0.88 27.78 15.45
N ARG A 48 1.96 27.86 16.21
CA ARG A 48 2.27 29.00 17.10
C ARG A 48 2.80 30.23 16.37
N LYS A 49 3.13 30.12 15.07
CA LYS A 49 3.73 31.21 14.31
C LYS A 49 2.64 32.17 13.81
N GLU A 50 2.62 33.38 14.36
CA GLU A 50 1.65 34.43 14.06
C GLU A 50 1.74 34.92 12.60
N ASN A 51 2.97 35.12 12.10
CA ASN A 51 3.22 35.52 10.71
C ASN A 51 3.50 34.31 9.82
N ARG A 52 2.46 33.86 9.10
CA ARG A 52 2.56 32.73 8.16
C ARG A 52 3.08 33.20 6.81
N SER A 53 4.28 32.77 6.44
CA SER A 53 4.75 32.92 5.06
C SER A 53 4.04 31.93 4.14
N PRO A 54 3.96 32.19 2.83
CA PRO A 54 3.34 31.26 1.87
C PRO A 54 4.01 29.87 1.89
N VAL A 55 5.34 29.82 2.07
CA VAL A 55 6.11 28.58 2.27
C VAL A 55 5.69 27.84 3.54
N THR A 56 5.41 28.58 4.64
CA THR A 56 4.96 27.99 5.90
C THR A 56 3.62 27.27 5.73
N VAL A 57 2.73 27.78 4.87
CA VAL A 57 1.43 27.13 4.59
C VAL A 57 1.63 25.79 3.89
N LEU A 58 2.48 25.73 2.86
CA LEU A 58 2.75 24.46 2.16
C LEU A 58 3.51 23.46 3.06
N LEU A 59 4.44 23.94 3.90
CA LEU A 59 5.10 23.07 4.89
C LEU A 59 4.12 22.53 5.94
N LEU A 60 3.15 23.35 6.37
CA LEU A 60 2.10 22.89 7.28
C LEU A 60 1.24 21.82 6.59
N ALA A 61 0.85 22.04 5.34
CA ALA A 61 0.09 21.07 4.55
C ALA A 61 0.87 19.75 4.41
N LEU A 62 2.17 19.82 4.09
CA LEU A 62 3.05 18.66 3.98
C LEU A 62 3.13 17.88 5.30
N ALA A 63 3.41 18.57 6.41
CA ALA A 63 3.47 17.93 7.73
C ALA A 63 2.13 17.32 8.14
N THR A 64 0.99 17.94 7.78
CA THR A 64 -0.33 17.35 8.02
C THR A 64 -0.58 16.08 7.19
N THR A 65 -0.19 16.07 5.91
CA THR A 65 -0.36 14.88 5.06
C THR A 65 0.54 13.74 5.50
N ASP A 66 1.77 14.03 5.91
CA ASP A 66 2.72 13.02 6.38
C ASP A 66 2.29 12.45 7.75
N CYS A 67 1.80 13.29 8.67
CA CYS A 67 1.18 12.83 9.92
C CYS A 67 -0.01 11.91 9.66
N LEU A 68 -0.90 12.28 8.74
CA LEU A 68 -2.07 11.48 8.41
C LEU A 68 -1.67 10.14 7.78
N THR A 69 -0.68 10.15 6.88
CA THR A 69 -0.12 8.95 6.26
C THR A 69 0.44 8.02 7.34
N ALA A 70 1.34 8.51 8.20
CA ALA A 70 1.94 7.73 9.26
C ALA A 70 0.90 7.16 10.24
N LEU A 71 -0.09 7.97 10.65
CA LEU A 71 -1.15 7.52 11.55
C LEU A 71 -1.99 6.40 10.92
N LEU A 72 -2.35 6.52 9.65
CA LEU A 72 -3.11 5.51 8.93
C LEU A 72 -2.30 4.23 8.73
N THR A 73 -1.02 4.33 8.39
CA THR A 73 -0.10 3.18 8.26
C THR A 73 0.00 2.42 9.59
N VAL A 74 0.29 3.10 10.70
CA VAL A 74 0.33 2.46 12.04
C VAL A 74 -1.00 1.79 12.37
N THR A 75 -2.12 2.43 12.05
CA THR A 75 -3.46 1.86 12.28
C THR A 75 -3.66 0.61 11.43
N MET A 76 -3.24 0.61 10.17
CA MET A 76 -3.34 -0.53 9.26
C MET A 76 -2.47 -1.69 9.70
N ASP A 77 -1.23 -1.44 10.11
CA ASP A 77 -0.30 -2.47 10.59
C ASP A 77 -0.79 -3.08 11.90
N PHE A 78 -1.23 -2.24 12.84
CA PHE A 78 -1.76 -2.69 14.11
C PHE A 78 -3.05 -3.49 13.93
N CYS A 79 -3.99 -3.01 13.10
CA CYS A 79 -5.21 -3.77 12.80
C CYS A 79 -4.90 -5.06 12.03
N GLY A 80 -3.99 -5.00 11.06
CA GLY A 80 -3.54 -6.12 10.25
C GLY A 80 -2.98 -7.25 11.10
N TYR A 81 -2.10 -6.90 12.03
CA TYR A 81 -1.38 -7.83 12.88
C TYR A 81 -2.24 -8.35 14.04
N PHE A 82 -2.87 -7.48 14.83
CA PHE A 82 -3.56 -7.92 16.05
C PHE A 82 -4.98 -8.43 15.81
N VAL A 83 -5.73 -7.84 14.89
CA VAL A 83 -7.16 -8.18 14.72
C VAL A 83 -7.35 -9.41 13.83
N PHE A 84 -6.39 -9.70 12.94
CA PHE A 84 -6.51 -10.77 11.95
C PHE A 84 -5.55 -11.94 12.16
N SER A 85 -4.66 -11.90 13.16
CA SER A 85 -3.76 -13.03 13.46
C SER A 85 -4.51 -14.27 13.98
N ASP A 86 -5.65 -14.10 14.65
CA ASP A 86 -6.42 -15.20 15.23
C ASP A 86 -7.02 -16.19 14.19
N ASP A 87 -7.15 -15.79 12.92
CA ASP A 87 -7.71 -16.61 11.83
C ASP A 87 -6.64 -17.15 10.86
N VAL A 88 -5.34 -16.93 11.11
CA VAL A 88 -4.25 -17.45 10.25
C VAL A 88 -4.07 -18.96 10.50
N LYS A 89 -4.91 -19.77 9.87
CA LYS A 89 -4.59 -21.18 9.65
C LYS A 89 -3.62 -21.28 8.47
N PRO A 90 -2.37 -21.74 8.66
CA PRO A 90 -1.48 -22.01 7.54
C PRO A 90 -2.06 -23.19 6.76
N THR A 91 -2.73 -22.93 5.63
CA THR A 91 -3.31 -24.01 4.82
C THR A 91 -2.80 -24.03 3.40
N VAL A 92 -2.39 -25.25 3.03
CA VAL A 92 -2.08 -25.79 1.70
C VAL A 92 -0.65 -25.53 1.20
N LYS A 93 0.25 -26.47 1.53
CA LYS A 93 1.41 -26.75 0.66
C LYS A 93 0.88 -27.35 -0.64
N TYR A 94 1.08 -26.66 -1.76
CA TYR A 94 0.90 -27.29 -3.08
C TYR A 94 2.03 -28.30 -3.27
N SER A 95 1.70 -29.58 -3.49
CA SER A 95 2.67 -30.69 -3.52
C SER A 95 3.73 -30.57 -4.62
N ASN A 96 3.53 -29.69 -5.61
CA ASN A 96 4.36 -29.63 -6.82
C ASN A 96 5.20 -28.34 -6.92
N LEU A 97 5.02 -27.37 -6.02
CA LEU A 97 5.86 -26.18 -5.90
C LEU A 97 6.36 -26.08 -4.46
N ASN A 98 7.67 -25.95 -4.27
CA ASN A 98 8.26 -25.72 -2.94
C ASN A 98 7.94 -24.32 -2.37
N GLU A 99 6.91 -23.64 -2.89
CA GLU A 99 6.49 -22.32 -2.48
C GLU A 99 5.20 -22.43 -1.65
N THR A 100 5.27 -21.95 -0.42
CA THR A 100 4.10 -21.74 0.43
C THR A 100 3.59 -20.33 0.21
N VAL A 101 2.47 -20.19 -0.48
CA VAL A 101 1.77 -18.91 -0.60
C VAL A 101 0.91 -18.71 0.65
N LEU A 102 1.18 -17.64 1.40
CA LEU A 102 0.36 -17.23 2.54
C LEU A 102 -0.93 -16.57 2.02
N LEU A 103 -1.99 -17.36 1.92
CA LEU A 103 -3.33 -16.85 1.60
C LEU A 103 -3.97 -16.31 2.88
N TRP A 104 -4.03 -14.98 2.97
CA TRP A 104 -4.79 -14.29 4.02
C TRP A 104 -6.29 -14.42 3.73
N ASN A 105 -6.95 -15.41 4.32
CA ASN A 105 -8.39 -15.57 4.20
C ASN A 105 -9.12 -14.57 5.12
N ARG A 106 -9.11 -13.29 4.73
CA ARG A 106 -9.72 -12.22 5.52
C ARG A 106 -11.24 -12.22 5.26
N LYS A 107 -12.04 -12.48 6.30
CA LYS A 107 -13.50 -12.46 6.21
C LYS A 107 -14.01 -11.06 5.85
N TYR A 108 -15.05 -11.01 5.02
CA TYR A 108 -15.82 -9.80 4.76
C TYR A 108 -16.44 -9.30 6.09
N PRO A 109 -16.47 -7.99 6.39
CA PRO A 109 -16.18 -6.82 5.53
C PRO A 109 -14.74 -6.28 5.61
N SER A 110 -13.87 -6.89 6.41
CA SER A 110 -12.56 -6.32 6.76
C SER A 110 -11.60 -6.11 5.60
N CYS A 111 -11.75 -6.86 4.51
CA CYS A 111 -10.99 -6.60 3.29
C CYS A 111 -11.32 -5.24 2.67
N VAL A 112 -12.61 -4.90 2.54
CA VAL A 112 -13.04 -3.66 1.86
C VAL A 112 -12.46 -2.46 2.59
N ILE A 113 -12.54 -2.49 3.92
CA ILE A 113 -11.98 -1.45 4.78
C ILE A 113 -10.48 -1.32 4.56
N PHE A 114 -9.75 -2.43 4.50
CA PHE A 114 -8.30 -2.39 4.29
C PHE A 114 -7.91 -1.85 2.91
N ASN A 115 -8.62 -2.25 1.84
CA ASN A 115 -8.38 -1.73 0.50
C ASN A 115 -8.69 -0.23 0.42
N VAL A 116 -9.78 0.22 1.05
CA VAL A 116 -10.10 1.66 1.13
C VAL A 116 -9.02 2.42 1.90
N LEU A 117 -8.58 1.90 3.05
CA LEU A 117 -7.51 2.52 3.84
C LEU A 117 -6.20 2.59 3.06
N ASP A 118 -5.80 1.52 2.37
CA ASP A 118 -4.59 1.48 1.53
C ASP A 118 -4.64 2.56 0.44
N ASN A 119 -5.78 2.69 -0.24
CA ASN A 119 -5.98 3.77 -1.23
C ASN A 119 -5.91 5.17 -0.60
N ILE A 120 -6.41 5.35 0.62
CA ILE A 120 -6.31 6.64 1.34
C ILE A 120 -4.85 6.94 1.71
N VAL A 121 -4.09 5.96 2.23
CA VAL A 121 -2.67 6.12 2.55
C VAL A 121 -1.89 6.52 1.31
N TYR A 122 -2.11 5.80 0.20
CA TYR A 122 -1.44 6.07 -1.06
C TYR A 122 -1.85 7.45 -1.64
N SER A 123 -3.11 7.86 -1.48
CA SER A 123 -3.55 9.23 -1.81
C SER A 123 -2.83 10.29 -0.98
N CYS A 124 -2.63 10.06 0.31
CA CYS A 124 -1.90 10.99 1.18
C CYS A 124 -0.42 11.07 0.80
N HIS A 125 0.19 9.93 0.45
CA HIS A 125 1.56 9.89 -0.05
C HIS A 125 1.72 10.68 -1.36
N MET A 126 0.79 10.51 -2.31
CA MET A 126 0.79 11.31 -3.55
C MET A 126 0.57 12.80 -3.30
N SER A 127 -0.27 13.16 -2.32
CA SER A 127 -0.40 14.55 -1.88
C SER A 127 0.93 15.13 -1.39
N SER A 128 1.66 14.38 -0.57
CA SER A 128 2.97 14.78 -0.04
C SER A 128 3.97 15.06 -1.17
N ILE A 129 4.02 14.19 -2.19
CA ILE A 129 4.84 14.39 -3.39
C ILE A 129 4.42 15.68 -4.12
N LEU A 130 3.13 15.87 -4.39
CA LEU A 130 2.65 17.07 -5.09
C LEU A 130 2.94 18.35 -4.30
N ILE A 131 2.73 18.36 -2.98
CA ILE A 131 3.05 19.52 -2.13
C ILE A 131 4.55 19.79 -2.12
N THR A 132 5.38 18.75 -2.09
CA THR A 132 6.85 18.87 -2.17
C THR A 132 7.27 19.46 -3.51
N THR A 133 6.67 19.02 -4.63
CA THR A 133 6.95 19.63 -5.94
C THR A 133 6.53 21.10 -6.00
N LEU A 134 5.38 21.46 -5.41
CA LEU A 134 4.94 22.86 -5.29
C LEU A 134 5.94 23.71 -4.47
N LEU A 135 6.49 23.17 -3.38
CA LEU A 135 7.53 23.84 -2.59
C LEU A 135 8.80 24.08 -3.42
N CYS A 136 9.23 23.10 -4.22
CA CYS A 136 10.37 23.24 -5.13
C CYS A 136 10.13 24.31 -6.19
N VAL A 137 8.96 24.28 -6.84
CA VAL A 137 8.56 25.30 -7.84
C VAL A 137 8.51 26.68 -7.20
N GLN A 138 7.93 26.80 -6.01
CA GLN A 138 7.86 28.07 -5.29
C GLN A 138 9.24 28.65 -4.98
N LYS A 139 10.18 27.82 -4.50
CA LYS A 139 11.57 28.24 -4.25
C LYS A 139 12.28 28.63 -5.54
N ALA A 140 12.09 27.86 -6.62
CA ALA A 140 12.67 28.17 -7.92
C ALA A 140 12.15 29.51 -8.47
N LEU A 141 10.85 29.78 -8.38
CA LEU A 141 10.26 31.06 -8.80
C LEU A 141 10.78 32.23 -7.97
N ALA A 142 10.97 32.05 -6.65
CA ALA A 142 11.53 33.08 -5.79
C ALA A 142 12.99 33.44 -6.15
N ILE A 143 13.78 32.46 -6.58
CA ILE A 143 15.20 32.65 -6.95
C ILE A 143 15.31 33.22 -8.37
N LEU A 144 14.59 32.64 -9.33
CA LEU A 144 14.72 32.99 -10.75
C LEU A 144 13.96 34.28 -11.12
N PHE A 145 12.81 34.53 -10.48
CA PHE A 145 11.91 35.64 -10.83
C PHE A 145 11.48 36.43 -9.59
N PRO A 146 12.42 37.14 -8.93
CA PRO A 146 12.16 37.79 -7.63
C PRO A 146 11.02 38.83 -7.70
N ILE A 147 10.94 39.60 -8.80
CA ILE A 147 9.89 40.61 -9.00
C ILE A 147 8.50 39.95 -9.05
N TRP A 148 8.37 38.85 -9.79
CA TRP A 148 7.09 38.14 -9.92
C TRP A 148 6.73 37.41 -8.63
N SER A 149 7.75 36.89 -7.93
CA SER A 149 7.57 36.17 -6.68
C SER A 149 6.84 37.01 -5.63
N GLN A 150 7.12 38.32 -5.55
CA GLN A 150 6.49 39.22 -4.59
C GLN A 150 5.00 39.44 -4.86
N SER A 151 4.58 39.42 -6.13
CA SER A 151 3.18 39.63 -6.52
C SER A 151 2.34 38.35 -6.46
N TYR A 152 2.91 37.20 -6.83
CA TYR A 152 2.15 35.96 -7.00
C TYR A 152 2.28 34.96 -5.83
N LEU A 153 3.36 35.01 -5.04
CA LEU A 153 3.55 34.11 -3.90
C LEU A 153 2.89 34.70 -2.65
N THR A 154 1.57 34.55 -2.57
CA THR A 154 0.78 34.97 -1.41
C THR A 154 0.33 33.75 -0.60
N VAL A 155 -0.03 33.96 0.65
CA VAL A 155 -0.60 32.93 1.53
C VAL A 155 -1.84 32.28 0.88
N LYS A 156 -2.68 33.08 0.21
CA LYS A 156 -3.89 32.62 -0.47
C LYS A 156 -3.57 31.69 -1.64
N THR A 157 -2.60 32.05 -2.47
CA THR A 157 -2.21 31.23 -3.63
C THR A 157 -1.57 29.91 -3.19
N SER A 158 -0.73 29.92 -2.15
CA SER A 158 -0.19 28.68 -1.55
C SER A 158 -1.28 27.77 -0.96
N LEU A 159 -2.30 28.33 -0.29
CA LEU A 159 -3.42 27.55 0.22
C LEU A 159 -4.22 26.89 -0.90
N ILE A 160 -4.55 27.65 -1.96
CA ILE A 160 -5.26 27.13 -3.12
C ILE A 160 -4.44 26.02 -3.79
N ALA A 161 -3.14 26.24 -4.00
CA ALA A 161 -2.25 25.24 -4.59
C ALA A 161 -2.20 23.94 -3.77
N GLY A 162 -2.11 24.05 -2.44
CA GLY A 162 -2.16 22.89 -1.55
C GLY A 162 -3.49 22.14 -1.65
N MET A 163 -4.63 22.85 -1.66
CA MET A 163 -5.95 22.21 -1.83
C MET A 163 -6.10 21.52 -3.19
N VAL A 164 -5.59 22.14 -4.26
CA VAL A 164 -5.58 21.51 -5.59
C VAL A 164 -4.73 20.25 -5.58
N ALA A 165 -3.54 20.26 -4.97
CA ALA A 165 -2.71 19.07 -4.85
C ALA A 165 -3.42 17.92 -4.11
N LEU A 166 -4.10 18.23 -2.99
CA LEU A 166 -4.90 17.25 -2.24
C LEU A 166 -6.02 16.65 -3.11
N LEU A 167 -6.82 17.51 -3.75
CA LEU A 167 -7.93 17.06 -4.60
C LEU A 167 -7.45 16.28 -5.83
N SER A 168 -6.36 16.71 -6.45
CA SER A 168 -5.73 16.00 -7.57
C SER A 168 -5.28 14.61 -7.14
N SER A 169 -4.63 14.47 -5.98
CA SER A 169 -4.24 13.15 -5.48
C SER A 169 -5.45 12.24 -5.30
N LEU A 170 -6.53 12.73 -4.66
CA LEU A 170 -7.74 11.95 -4.40
C LEU A 170 -8.42 11.52 -5.72
N SER A 171 -8.44 12.42 -6.70
CA SER A 171 -9.05 12.15 -8.02
C SER A 171 -8.34 11.03 -8.78
N LEU A 172 -7.03 10.84 -8.58
CA LEU A 172 -6.26 9.76 -9.21
C LEU A 172 -6.65 8.38 -8.67
N PHE A 173 -7.23 8.28 -7.47
CA PHE A 173 -7.62 7.01 -6.84
C PHE A 173 -9.10 6.65 -7.01
N LEU A 174 -9.91 7.60 -7.44
CA LEU A 174 -11.33 7.36 -7.68
C LEU A 174 -11.59 6.17 -8.64
N PRO A 175 -10.83 5.97 -9.74
CA PRO A 175 -11.03 4.81 -10.62
C PRO A 175 -10.83 3.46 -9.92
N SER A 176 -9.81 3.33 -9.07
CA SER A 176 -9.50 2.09 -8.34
C SER A 176 -10.64 1.69 -7.40
N VAL A 177 -11.23 2.66 -6.70
CA VAL A 177 -12.37 2.43 -5.79
C VAL A 177 -13.62 2.01 -6.58
N ILE A 178 -13.88 2.65 -7.73
CA ILE A 178 -15.01 2.30 -8.59
C ILE A 178 -14.87 0.87 -9.11
N ILE A 179 -13.69 0.49 -9.62
CA ILE A 179 -13.42 -0.87 -10.12
C ILE A 179 -13.63 -1.89 -9.00
N ALA A 180 -13.06 -1.65 -7.83
CA ALA A 180 -13.25 -2.52 -6.67
C ALA A 180 -14.74 -2.67 -6.29
N SER A 181 -15.52 -1.59 -6.34
CA SER A 181 -16.96 -1.64 -6.06
C SER A 181 -17.78 -2.42 -7.10
N LEU A 182 -17.38 -2.33 -8.38
CA LEU A 182 -18.04 -3.07 -9.47
C LEU A 182 -17.77 -4.57 -9.38
N GLU A 183 -16.54 -4.96 -9.05
CA GLU A 183 -16.17 -6.37 -8.84
C GLU A 183 -16.96 -6.99 -7.68
N MET A 184 -17.21 -6.24 -6.61
CA MET A 184 -18.04 -6.66 -5.48
C MET A 184 -19.51 -6.85 -5.87
N SER A 185 -20.06 -5.94 -6.69
CA SER A 185 -21.46 -5.99 -7.14
C SER A 185 -21.75 -7.19 -8.04
N SER A 186 -20.75 -7.69 -8.76
CA SER A 186 -20.91 -8.81 -9.71
C SER A 186 -21.18 -10.18 -9.06
N GLY A 187 -21.32 -10.28 -7.73
CA GLY A 187 -21.88 -11.47 -7.07
C GLY A 187 -21.04 -12.75 -7.18
N SER A 188 -19.74 -12.63 -7.42
CA SER A 188 -18.82 -13.76 -7.27
C SER A 188 -18.75 -14.13 -5.78
N ASN A 189 -19.44 -15.22 -5.39
CA ASN A 189 -19.60 -15.76 -4.02
C ASN A 189 -18.29 -16.22 -3.34
N GLY A 190 -17.21 -15.45 -3.46
CA GLY A 190 -15.89 -15.76 -2.95
C GLY A 190 -14.84 -14.79 -3.47
N ALA A 191 -15.13 -13.48 -3.48
CA ALA A 191 -14.11 -12.46 -3.75
C ALA A 191 -13.05 -12.49 -2.65
N CYS A 192 -12.07 -13.39 -2.81
CA CYS A 192 -10.84 -13.36 -2.05
C CYS A 192 -10.12 -12.08 -2.45
N CYS A 193 -9.81 -11.25 -1.46
CA CYS A 193 -9.03 -10.05 -1.71
C CYS A 193 -7.58 -10.45 -1.93
N TYR A 194 -7.23 -10.64 -3.19
CA TYR A 194 -5.87 -10.89 -3.59
C TYR A 194 -5.08 -9.59 -3.44
N SER A 195 -4.40 -9.47 -2.30
CA SER A 195 -3.32 -8.49 -2.10
C SER A 195 -2.06 -9.02 -2.77
N ASP A 196 -2.11 -9.26 -4.09
CA ASP A 196 -0.89 -9.48 -4.84
C ASP A 196 -1.02 -9.09 -6.32
N LYS A 197 -0.31 -8.03 -6.70
CA LYS A 197 -0.19 -7.59 -8.10
C LYS A 197 0.54 -8.63 -8.98
N HIS A 198 1.11 -9.67 -8.38
CA HIS A 198 1.80 -10.76 -9.10
C HIS A 198 0.93 -11.98 -9.41
N ILE A 199 -0.30 -12.09 -8.88
CA ILE A 199 -1.13 -13.31 -8.99
C ILE A 199 -2.39 -13.08 -9.86
N SER A 200 -2.46 -12.00 -10.64
CA SER A 200 -3.58 -11.81 -11.58
C SER A 200 -3.61 -12.85 -12.70
N VAL A 201 -2.49 -13.55 -12.96
CA VAL A 201 -2.38 -14.51 -14.06
C VAL A 201 -2.82 -15.93 -13.68
N VAL A 202 -2.87 -16.28 -12.39
CA VAL A 202 -3.21 -17.64 -11.95
C VAL A 202 -4.72 -17.82 -11.75
N VAL A 203 -5.47 -16.75 -11.50
CA VAL A 203 -6.89 -16.86 -11.11
C VAL A 203 -7.84 -16.94 -12.32
N ASP A 204 -7.44 -16.46 -13.51
CA ASP A 204 -8.25 -16.66 -14.74
C ASP A 204 -8.33 -18.15 -15.17
N VAL A 205 -7.46 -19.01 -14.65
CA VAL A 205 -7.50 -20.46 -14.89
C VAL A 205 -8.54 -21.17 -14.02
N LEU A 206 -8.91 -20.59 -12.87
CA LEU A 206 -9.88 -21.19 -11.94
C LEU A 206 -11.33 -20.70 -12.14
N ARG A 207 -11.52 -19.62 -12.91
CA ARG A 207 -12.85 -19.01 -13.16
C ARG A 207 -13.71 -19.77 -14.17
N ASN A 208 -13.09 -20.61 -15.00
CA ASN A 208 -13.82 -21.55 -15.85
C ASN A 208 -13.93 -22.88 -15.13
N GLY A 209 -15.08 -23.15 -14.49
CA GLY A 209 -15.42 -24.38 -13.77
C GLY A 209 -15.41 -25.66 -14.62
N LYS A 210 -14.24 -26.02 -15.16
CA LYS A 210 -13.87 -27.30 -15.76
C LYS A 210 -12.42 -27.62 -15.38
N CYS A 211 -12.22 -28.02 -14.13
CA CYS A 211 -10.90 -28.37 -13.59
C CYS A 211 -10.38 -29.75 -14.03
N ASN A 212 -10.83 -30.30 -15.17
CA ASN A 212 -10.49 -31.69 -15.56
C ASN A 212 -9.90 -31.88 -16.97
N THR A 213 -9.65 -30.85 -17.79
CA THR A 213 -9.18 -31.11 -19.18
C THR A 213 -7.92 -30.37 -19.66
N TRP A 214 -7.38 -29.38 -18.95
CA TRP A 214 -6.19 -28.65 -19.45
C TRP A 214 -4.84 -29.13 -18.89
N LEU A 215 -4.83 -30.02 -17.90
CA LEU A 215 -3.60 -30.58 -17.34
C LEU A 215 -2.89 -31.60 -18.25
N ASN A 216 -3.50 -32.01 -19.37
CA ASN A 216 -2.88 -32.90 -20.34
C ASN A 216 -2.23 -32.20 -21.55
N GLU A 217 -2.50 -30.92 -21.81
CA GLU A 217 -1.88 -30.19 -22.94
C GLU A 217 -0.79 -29.18 -22.53
N SER A 218 -0.71 -28.81 -21.25
CA SER A 218 0.29 -27.86 -20.75
C SER A 218 1.72 -28.42 -20.60
N LYS A 219 1.97 -29.69 -20.93
CA LYS A 219 3.33 -30.26 -20.87
C LYS A 219 4.27 -29.79 -21.99
N ASN A 220 3.77 -29.12 -23.04
CA ASN A 220 4.56 -28.83 -24.24
C ASN A 220 4.89 -27.35 -24.48
N ASN A 221 4.51 -26.39 -23.62
CA ASN A 221 4.72 -24.96 -23.90
C ASN A 221 5.12 -24.11 -22.68
N SER A 222 6.06 -24.60 -21.86
CA SER A 222 6.59 -23.86 -20.69
C SER A 222 7.46 -22.64 -21.02
N ASP A 223 7.93 -22.48 -22.26
CA ASP A 223 8.96 -21.48 -22.56
C ASP A 223 8.41 -20.09 -22.96
N TYR A 224 7.11 -19.97 -23.26
CA TYR A 224 6.52 -18.69 -23.68
C TYR A 224 6.02 -17.81 -22.53
N PHE A 225 5.83 -18.36 -21.34
CA PHE A 225 5.18 -17.65 -20.22
C PHE A 225 6.15 -16.82 -19.37
N LEU A 226 7.43 -17.21 -19.30
CA LEU A 226 8.45 -16.53 -18.50
C LEU A 226 8.91 -15.17 -19.08
N ARG A 227 8.58 -14.85 -20.34
CA ARG A 227 9.07 -13.61 -21.00
C ARG A 227 8.22 -12.36 -20.76
N LYS A 228 6.99 -12.47 -20.23
CA LYS A 228 6.10 -11.30 -20.07
C LYS A 228 6.06 -10.69 -18.65
N VAL A 229 6.64 -11.36 -17.64
CA VAL A 229 6.63 -10.87 -16.25
C VAL A 229 7.86 -9.98 -15.93
N ALA A 230 8.83 -9.88 -16.85
CA ALA A 230 10.07 -9.13 -16.64
C ALA A 230 10.01 -7.62 -16.98
N MET A 231 8.84 -7.05 -17.26
CA MET A 231 8.71 -5.64 -17.65
C MET A 231 7.70 -4.90 -16.77
N PHE A 232 8.04 -4.63 -15.50
CA PHE A 232 7.65 -3.38 -14.83
C PHE A 232 8.69 -3.07 -13.73
N PRO A 233 9.13 -1.80 -13.60
CA PRO A 233 10.26 -1.46 -12.75
C PRO A 233 9.85 -1.44 -11.28
N ARG A 234 10.65 -2.08 -10.43
CA ARG A 234 10.72 -1.76 -9.01
C ARG A 234 11.27 -0.34 -8.90
N LEU A 235 10.44 0.61 -8.49
CA LEU A 235 10.90 1.90 -7.97
C LEU A 235 11.11 1.70 -6.47
N GLY A 236 12.35 1.42 -6.11
CA GLY A 236 12.91 1.80 -4.82
C GLY A 236 13.48 3.21 -4.88
#